data_AF-A0A7Y0XCJ0-F1
#
_entry.id   AF-A0A7Y0XCJ0-F1
#
_cell.length_a   1.000
_cell.length_b   1.000
_cell.length_c   1.000
_cell.angle_alpha   90.00
_cell.angle_beta   90.00
_cell.angle_gamma   90.00
#
_symmetry.space_group_name_H-M   'P 1'
#
loop_
_entity.id
_entity.type
_entity.pdbx_description
1 polymer ?
#
loop_
_entity_poly.entity_id
_entity_poly.type
_entity_poly.pdbx_seq_one_letter_code
_entity_poly.pdbx_strand_id
1 'polypeptide(L)'
;NDPDATIVANDDGSFTITHTENFNGELDFTYNISDGENDVLTTLDLTVNPVNDAPEAGDEIFIQAEEDQTVGVSLREEPALRLD
;
A
#
# COMPACT_ATOMS: atom_id res chain seq x y z
N ASN A 1 -2.82 -9.84 9.28
CA ASN A 1 -2.82 -10.77 8.14
C ASN A 1 -3.74 -10.26 7.04
N ASP A 2 -3.21 -10.07 5.84
CA ASP A 2 -3.92 -9.57 4.65
C ASP A 2 -4.65 -10.72 3.93
N PRO A 3 -5.99 -10.71 3.83
CA PRO A 3 -6.74 -11.82 3.25
C PRO A 3 -6.59 -11.94 1.72
N ASP A 4 -6.20 -10.86 1.04
CA ASP A 4 -6.08 -10.81 -0.42
C ASP A 4 -4.62 -10.88 -0.90
N ALA A 5 -3.67 -11.11 0.03
CA ALA A 5 -2.28 -11.31 -0.32
C ALA A 5 -2.08 -12.56 -1.18
N THR A 6 -1.24 -12.44 -2.20
CA THR A 6 -0.92 -13.52 -3.14
C THR A 6 0.54 -13.93 -3.00
N ILE A 7 0.81 -15.21 -3.22
CA ILE A 7 2.16 -15.78 -3.20
C ILE A 7 2.41 -16.47 -4.53
N VAL A 8 3.53 -16.14 -5.16
CA VAL A 8 3.98 -16.75 -6.41
C VAL A 8 5.36 -17.36 -6.19
N ALA A 9 5.53 -18.63 -6.58
CA ALA A 9 6.83 -19.28 -6.61
C ALA A 9 7.56 -18.93 -7.91
N ASN A 10 8.85 -18.60 -7.79
CA ASN A 10 9.73 -18.29 -8.92
C ASN A 10 10.59 -19.51 -9.28
N ASP A 11 11.10 -19.55 -10.51
CA ASP A 11 11.92 -20.67 -11.02
C ASP A 11 13.28 -20.82 -10.31
N ASP A 12 13.75 -19.78 -9.63
CA ASP A 12 15.01 -19.76 -8.88
C ASP A 12 14.88 -20.26 -7.43
N GLY A 13 13.68 -20.68 -7.03
CA GLY A 13 13.36 -21.13 -5.67
C GLY A 13 13.00 -20.00 -4.70
N SER A 14 12.93 -18.75 -5.17
CA SER A 14 12.39 -17.64 -4.38
C SER A 14 10.86 -17.57 -4.46
N PHE A 15 10.26 -16.78 -3.57
CA PHE A 15 8.83 -16.49 -3.56
C PHE A 15 8.60 -14.99 -3.61
N THR A 16 7.60 -14.57 -4.37
CA THR A 16 7.11 -13.20 -4.41
C THR A 16 5.79 -13.14 -3.67
N ILE A 17 5.72 -12.24 -2.67
CA ILE A 17 4.52 -11.98 -1.87
C ILE A 17 4.02 -10.59 -2.25
N THR A 18 2.77 -10.50 -2.69
CA THR A 18 2.12 -9.24 -3.05
C THR A 18 0.94 -9.02 -2.11
N HIS A 19 0.99 -7.94 -1.33
CA HIS A 19 -0.09 -7.52 -0.44
C HIS A 19 -1.00 -6.49 -1.14
N THR A 20 -2.16 -6.24 -0.54
CA THR A 20 -3.12 -5.21 -0.93
C THR A 20 -2.48 -3.83 -0.83
N GLU A 21 -2.84 -2.92 -1.74
CA GLU A 21 -2.38 -1.53 -1.70
C GLU A 21 -2.69 -0.89 -0.34
N ASN A 22 -1.75 -0.10 0.19
CA ASN A 22 -1.82 0.54 1.51
C ASN A 22 -1.96 -0.42 2.72
N PHE A 23 -1.75 -1.73 2.53
CA PHE A 23 -1.67 -2.66 3.65
C PHE A 23 -0.43 -2.38 4.51
N ASN A 24 -0.62 -2.32 5.82
CA ASN A 24 0.44 -2.21 6.82
C ASN A 24 0.11 -3.15 7.97
N GLY A 25 1.09 -3.91 8.45
CA GLY A 25 0.90 -4.86 9.54
C GLY A 25 1.59 -6.20 9.33
N GLU A 26 1.20 -7.17 10.15
CA GLU A 26 1.80 -8.51 10.16
C GLU A 26 1.19 -9.43 9.10
N LEU A 27 2.08 -10.19 8.44
CA LEU A 27 1.76 -11.28 7.52
C LEU A 27 2.38 -12.56 8.07
N ASP A 28 1.54 -13.54 8.38
CA ASP A 28 1.98 -14.84 8.92
C ASP A 28 1.66 -15.93 7.89
N PHE A 29 2.70 -16.61 7.41
CA PHE A 29 2.56 -17.70 6.46
C PHE A 29 3.06 -19.00 7.06
N THR A 30 2.35 -20.09 6.80
CA THR A 30 2.83 -21.44 7.12
C THR A 30 3.15 -22.17 5.84
N TYR A 31 4.32 -22.80 5.77
CA TYR A 31 4.75 -23.58 4.63
C TYR A 31 5.40 -24.89 5.08
N ASN A 32 5.39 -25.87 4.18
CA ASN A 32 5.95 -27.19 4.42
C ASN A 32 7.18 -27.37 3.52
N ILE A 33 8.29 -27.80 4.11
CA ILE A 33 9.50 -28.18 3.39
C ILE A 33 9.57 -29.71 3.39
N SER A 34 9.65 -30.32 2.21
CA SER A 34 9.73 -31.76 2.04
C SER A 34 11.03 -32.16 1.34
N ASP A 35 11.68 -33.22 1.83
CA ASP A 35 12.78 -33.89 1.12
C ASP A 35 12.32 -35.14 0.33
N GLY A 36 11.01 -35.40 0.31
CA GLY A 36 10.39 -36.56 -0.32
C GLY A 36 10.14 -37.74 0.62
N GLU A 37 10.69 -37.71 1.84
CA GLU A 37 10.44 -38.73 2.88
C GLU A 37 9.94 -38.10 4.19
N ASN A 38 10.41 -36.90 4.52
CA ASN A 38 9.99 -36.15 5.69
C ASN A 38 9.50 -34.76 5.30
N ASP A 39 8.54 -34.28 6.09
CA ASP A 39 7.93 -32.96 5.97
C ASP A 39 8.21 -32.17 7.24
N VAL A 40 8.64 -30.92 7.08
CA VAL A 40 8.86 -29.98 8.18
C VAL A 40 7.98 -28.76 7.97
N LEU A 41 7.01 -28.61 8.87
CA LEU A 41 6.16 -27.43 8.94
C LEU A 41 6.95 -26.25 9.54
N THR A 42 6.97 -25.12 8.85
CA THR A 42 7.65 -23.88 9.29
C THR A 42 6.73 -22.68 9.12
N THR A 43 6.92 -21.66 9.96
CA THR A 43 6.24 -20.37 9.87
C THR A 43 7.20 -19.29 9.36
N LEU A 44 6.65 -18.33 8.63
CA LEU A 44 7.34 -17.14 8.17
C LEU A 44 6.54 -15.92 8.64
N ASP A 45 7.14 -15.17 9.56
CA ASP A 45 6.54 -13.98 10.15
C ASP A 45 7.14 -12.73 9.45
N LEU A 46 6.32 -11.98 8.72
CA LEU A 46 6.70 -10.74 8.07
C LEU A 46 5.95 -9.55 8.67
N THR A 47 6.62 -8.39 8.68
CA THR A 47 6.00 -7.11 9.03
C THR A 47 6.13 -6.15 7.85
N VAL A 48 4.98 -5.70 7.33
CA VAL A 48 4.90 -4.61 6.36
C VAL A 48 4.84 -3.30 7.13
N ASN A 49 5.95 -2.56 7.13
CA ASN A 49 6.04 -1.28 7.82
C ASN A 49 5.41 -0.16 6.98
N PRO A 50 4.62 0.73 7.62
CA PRO A 50 4.12 1.91 6.93
C PRO A 50 5.26 2.83 6.51
N VAL A 51 5.14 3.32 5.28
CA VAL A 51 6.00 4.36 4.73
C VAL A 51 5.13 5.58 4.48
N ASN A 52 5.57 6.74 4.97
CA ASN A 52 4.86 7.98 4.74
C ASN A 52 5.14 8.49 3.33
N ASP A 53 4.08 8.65 2.54
CA ASP A 53 4.18 9.22 1.21
C ASP A 53 4.40 10.74 1.24
N ALA A 54 5.04 11.26 0.19
CA ALA A 54 5.18 12.70 0.02
C ALA A 54 3.80 13.33 -0.27
N PRO A 55 3.58 14.61 0.11
CA PRO A 55 2.35 15.29 -0.26
C PRO A 55 2.22 15.37 -1.78
N GLU A 56 1.05 15.00 -2.30
CA GLU A 56 0.72 15.19 -3.71
C GLU A 56 0.23 16.63 -3.93
N ALA A 57 0.77 17.30 -4.94
CA ALA A 57 0.29 18.62 -5.32
C ALA A 57 -1.10 18.46 -5.96
N GLY A 58 -2.08 19.21 -5.45
CA GLY A 58 -3.41 19.26 -6.06
C GLY A 58 -3.39 19.90 -7.45
N ASP A 59 -4.53 19.81 -8.14
CA ASP A 59 -4.69 20.32 -9.50
C ASP A 59 -4.36 21.82 -9.62
N GLU A 60 -3.67 22.19 -10.70
CA GLU A 60 -3.47 23.59 -11.06
C GLU A 60 -4.80 24.23 -11.47
N ILE A 61 -5.21 25.29 -10.77
CA ILE A 61 -6.40 26.06 -11.13
C ILE A 61 -6.02 27.20 -12.06
N PHE A 62 -6.46 27.11 -13.32
CA PHE A 62 -6.38 28.18 -14.29
C PHE A 62 -7.67 29.01 -14.28
N ILE A 63 -7.56 30.29 -13.94
CA ILE A 63 -8.69 31.22 -13.98
C ILE A 63 -8.53 32.17 -15.17
N GLN A 64 -9.57 32.24 -15.99
CA GLN A 64 -9.75 33.26 -17.02
C GLN A 64 -11.09 33.96 -16.74
N ALA A 65 -11.08 35.29 -16.72
CA ALA A 65 -12.26 36.11 -16.49
C ALA A 65 -12.26 37.29 -17.46
N GLU A 66 -13.44 37.66 -17.94
CA GLU A 66 -13.62 38.95 -18.61
C GLU A 66 -13.68 40.06 -17.56
N GLU A 67 -13.51 41.31 -17.99
CA GLU A 67 -13.64 42.46 -17.10
C GLU A 67 -15.01 42.52 -16.41
N ASP A 68 -15.04 43.06 -15.19
CA ASP A 68 -16.23 43.23 -14.36
C ASP A 68 -16.95 41.95 -13.92
N GLN A 69 -16.27 40.79 -13.94
CA GLN A 69 -16.77 39.54 -13.38
C GLN A 69 -16.13 39.17 -12.03
N THR A 70 -16.96 38.77 -11.07
CA THR A 70 -16.49 38.18 -9.81
C THR A 70 -16.25 36.68 -10.01
N VAL A 71 -15.01 36.23 -9.79
CA VAL A 71 -14.67 34.80 -9.79
C VAL A 71 -14.52 34.29 -8.36
N GLY A 72 -15.23 33.21 -8.04
CA GLY A 72 -15.04 32.46 -6.80
C GLY A 72 -14.12 31.26 -7.03
N VAL A 73 -12.98 31.22 -6.34
CA VAL A 73 -12.11 30.04 -6.28
C VAL A 73 -12.27 29.41 -4.91
N SER A 74 -12.56 28.12 -4.88
CA SER A 74 -12.60 27.34 -3.65
C SER A 74 -11.67 26.14 -3.80
N LEU A 75 -10.62 26.11 -2.99
CA LEU A 75 -9.78 24.94 -2.85
C LEU A 75 -10.44 24.00 -1.84
N ARG A 76 -10.57 22.71 -2.18
CA ARG A 76 -10.80 21.69 -1.18
C ARG A 76 -9.43 21.31 -0.62
N GLU A 77 -9.12 21.77 0.59
CA GLU A 77 -7.99 21.22 1.32
C GLU A 77 -8.36 19.79 1.76
N GLU A 78 -7.49 18.83 1.50
CA GLU A 78 -7.50 17.53 2.18
C GLU A 78 -7.58 17.78 3.70
N PRO A 79 -8.40 17.05 4.47
CA PRO A 79 -8.44 17.24 5.91
C PRO A 79 -7.06 16.90 6.50
N ALA A 80 -6.38 17.91 7.04
CA ALA A 80 -5.17 17.68 7.82
C ALA A 80 -5.51 16.75 8.99
N LEU A 81 -4.90 15.56 9.02
CA LEU A 81 -4.93 14.66 10.16
C LEU A 81 -4.45 15.45 11.40
N ARG A 82 -5.38 15.75 12.31
CA ARG A 82 -5.04 16.24 13.64
C ARG A 82 -4.77 15.05 14.55
N LEU A 83 -3.54 14.93 15.02
CA LEU A 83 -3.20 14.04 16.13
C LEU A 83 -3.41 14.83 17.42
N ASP A 84 -4.62 14.73 17.97
CA ASP A 84 -4.96 15.20 19.31
C ASP A 84 -4.63 14.12 20.35
#